data_AF-A0A6C0CZW5-F1
#
_entry.id   AF-A0A6C0CZW5-F1
#
_cell.length_a   1.000
_cell.length_b   1.000
_cell.length_c   1.000
_cell.angle_alpha   90.00
_cell.angle_beta   90.00
_cell.angle_gamma   90.00
#
_symmetry.space_group_name_H-M   'P 1'
#
loop_
_entity.id
_entity.type
_entity.pdbx_description
1 polymer ?
#
loop_
_entity_poly.entity_id
_entity_poly.type
_entity_poly.pdbx_seq_one_letter_code
_entity_poly.pdbx_strand_id
1 'polypeptide(L)'
;MSIKNDIVELDKINVEIKRLYTETRVLRKRAKNIEERILVYLKEKDQPGLKYNNTAIVVENKDRALPKKKSESEHDIIRVLRDNGVDDPLSVFKQINEAKKGEIVEKQKLKFKKLI
;
A
#
# COMPACT_ATOMS: atom_id res chain seq x y z
N MET A 1 -11.04 9.89 34.88
CA MET A 1 -10.97 8.81 33.87
C MET A 1 -10.26 7.62 34.50
N SER A 2 -10.73 6.40 34.26
CA SER A 2 -10.18 5.18 34.88
C SER A 2 -9.51 4.34 33.80
N ILE A 3 -8.30 3.86 34.06
CA ILE A 3 -7.53 3.00 33.13
C ILE A 3 -8.34 1.77 32.67
N LYS A 4 -9.28 1.29 33.49
CA LYS A 4 -10.19 0.20 33.11
C LYS A 4 -11.11 0.60 31.95
N ASN A 5 -11.60 1.84 31.92
CA ASN A 5 -12.44 2.34 30.84
C ASN A 5 -11.62 2.48 29.56
N ASP A 6 -10.39 3.01 29.65
CA ASP A 6 -9.50 3.16 28.50
C ASP A 6 -9.14 1.81 27.88
N ILE A 7 -8.92 0.78 28.70
CA ILE A 7 -8.67 -0.60 28.24
C ILE A 7 -9.88 -1.15 27.49
N VAL A 8 -11.08 -0.98 28.03
CA VAL A 8 -12.34 -1.46 27.41
C VAL A 8 -12.62 -0.69 26.11
N GLU A 9 -12.41 0.61 26.11
CA GLU A 9 -12.57 1.46 24.92
C GLU A 9 -11.58 1.08 23.83
N LEU A 10 -10.30 0.89 24.18
CA LEU A 10 -9.27 0.46 23.24
C LEU A 10 -9.59 -0.91 22.61
N ASP A 11 -10.11 -1.87 23.38
CA ASP A 11 -10.55 -3.16 22.83
C ASP A 11 -11.72 -3.00 21.85
N LYS A 12 -12.73 -2.20 22.22
CA LYS A 12 -13.87 -1.88 21.33
C LYS A 12 -13.42 -1.21 20.03
N ILE A 13 -12.53 -0.22 20.10
CA ILE A 13 -11.95 0.45 18.94
C ILE A 13 -11.23 -0.57 18.05
N ASN A 14 -10.42 -1.46 18.62
CA ASN A 14 -9.68 -2.46 17.86
C ASN A 14 -10.60 -3.47 17.15
N VAL A 15 -11.70 -3.88 17.78
CA VAL A 15 -12.72 -4.74 17.17
C VAL A 15 -13.40 -4.02 16.00
N GLU A 16 -13.80 -2.78 16.22
CA GLU A 16 -14.48 -1.98 15.20
C GLU A 16 -13.58 -1.69 14.00
N ILE A 17 -12.30 -1.37 14.23
CA ILE A 17 -11.30 -1.24 13.17
C ILE A 17 -11.28 -2.51 12.31
N LYS A 18 -11.19 -3.70 12.91
CA LYS A 18 -11.16 -4.97 12.16
C LYS A 18 -12.44 -5.20 11.34
N ARG A 19 -13.60 -4.85 11.90
CA ARG A 19 -14.89 -4.92 11.19
C ARG A 19 -14.86 -4.02 9.95
N LEU A 20 -14.53 -2.74 10.14
CA LEU A 20 -14.45 -1.75 9.06
C LEU A 20 -13.41 -2.12 7.99
N TYR A 21 -12.28 -2.70 8.38
CA TYR A 21 -11.28 -3.20 7.42
C TYR A 21 -11.86 -4.28 6.50
N THR A 22 -12.62 -5.21 7.07
CA THR A 22 -13.23 -6.31 6.33
C THR A 22 -14.29 -5.77 5.36
N GLU A 23 -15.15 -4.89 5.84
CA GLU A 23 -16.20 -4.25 5.04
C GLU A 23 -15.60 -3.40 3.90
N THR A 24 -14.63 -2.55 4.22
CA THR A 24 -13.92 -1.71 3.25
C THR A 24 -13.23 -2.57 2.18
N ARG A 25 -12.65 -3.72 2.56
CA ARG A 25 -12.03 -4.64 1.61
C ARG A 25 -13.04 -5.20 0.62
N VAL A 26 -14.22 -5.60 1.08
CA VAL A 26 -15.31 -6.10 0.23
C VAL A 26 -15.80 -5.01 -0.73
N LEU A 27 -16.03 -3.80 -0.21
CA LEU A 27 -16.48 -2.65 -1.01
C LEU A 27 -15.47 -2.27 -2.09
N ARG A 28 -14.16 -2.22 -1.75
CA ARG A 28 -13.10 -1.95 -2.74
C ARG A 28 -13.06 -2.99 -3.84
N LYS A 29 -13.20 -4.27 -3.50
CA LYS A 29 -13.27 -5.36 -4.51
C LYS A 29 -14.49 -5.18 -5.42
N ARG A 30 -15.65 -4.89 -4.84
CA ARG A 30 -16.89 -4.67 -5.60
C ARG A 30 -16.78 -3.45 -6.52
N ALA A 31 -16.25 -2.34 -6.03
CA ALA A 31 -16.03 -1.12 -6.81
C ALA A 31 -15.13 -1.40 -8.01
N LYS A 32 -13.98 -2.06 -7.79
CA LYS A 32 -13.07 -2.47 -8.87
C LYS A 32 -13.76 -3.32 -9.93
N ASN A 33 -14.54 -4.33 -9.52
CA ASN A 33 -15.26 -5.18 -10.46
C ASN A 33 -16.30 -4.39 -11.29
N ILE A 34 -16.97 -3.40 -10.68
CA ILE A 34 -17.94 -2.54 -11.38
C ILE A 34 -17.21 -1.63 -12.37
N GLU A 35 -16.09 -1.03 -11.96
CA GLU A 35 -15.25 -0.19 -12.82
C GLU A 35 -14.74 -0.95 -14.04
N GLU A 36 -14.21 -2.17 -13.84
CA GLU A 36 -13.77 -3.06 -14.94
C GLU A 36 -14.91 -3.36 -15.91
N ARG A 37 -16.12 -3.62 -15.41
CA ARG A 37 -17.31 -3.84 -16.26
C ARG A 37 -17.69 -2.60 -17.07
N ILE A 38 -17.61 -1.40 -16.47
CA ILE A 38 -17.89 -0.14 -17.16
C ILE A 38 -16.84 0.10 -18.26
N LEU A 39 -15.56 -0.16 -17.96
CA LEU A 39 -14.48 -0.05 -18.95
C LEU A 39 -14.67 -1.03 -20.12
N VAL A 40 -15.01 -2.29 -19.85
CA VAL A 40 -15.31 -3.28 -20.89
C VAL A 40 -16.48 -2.81 -21.76
N TYR A 41 -17.57 -2.35 -21.14
CA TYR A 41 -18.72 -1.82 -21.87
C TYR A 41 -18.35 -0.64 -22.78
N LEU A 42 -17.61 0.35 -22.26
CA LEU A 42 -17.17 1.50 -23.04
C LEU A 42 -16.27 1.09 -24.21
N LYS A 43 -15.38 0.12 -23.98
CA LYS A 43 -14.49 -0.43 -25.03
C LYS A 43 -15.27 -1.18 -26.11
N GLU A 44 -16.26 -2.01 -25.74
CA GLU A 44 -17.12 -2.72 -26.69
C GLU A 44 -17.97 -1.77 -27.55
N LYS A 45 -18.27 -0.58 -27.03
CA LYS A 45 -19.00 0.49 -27.73
C LYS A 45 -18.12 1.49 -28.45
N ASP A 46 -16.79 1.32 -28.40
CA ASP A 46 -15.80 2.26 -28.93
C ASP A 46 -16.03 3.71 -28.44
N GLN A 47 -16.38 3.85 -27.16
CA GLN A 47 -16.68 5.14 -26.54
C GLN A 47 -15.57 5.55 -25.56
N PRO A 48 -15.06 6.79 -25.65
CA PRO A 48 -14.06 7.31 -24.71
C PRO A 48 -14.65 7.63 -23.32
N GLY A 49 -15.98 7.62 -23.19
CA GLY A 49 -16.69 7.95 -21.96
C GLY A 49 -18.21 8.01 -22.15
N LEU A 50 -18.94 8.28 -21.07
CA LEU A 50 -20.39 8.45 -21.07
C LEU A 50 -20.84 9.54 -20.09
N LYS A 51 -22.03 10.09 -20.31
CA LYS A 51 -22.68 11.01 -19.37
C LYS A 51 -23.80 10.28 -18.62
N TYR A 52 -23.82 10.37 -17.30
CA TYR A 52 -24.84 9.77 -16.45
C TYR A 52 -25.12 10.65 -15.24
N ASN A 53 -26.38 10.95 -14.93
CA ASN A 53 -26.81 11.77 -13.78
C ASN A 53 -25.96 13.03 -13.56
N ASN A 54 -25.90 13.91 -14.55
CA ASN A 54 -25.09 15.14 -14.54
C ASN A 54 -23.57 14.93 -14.30
N THR A 55 -23.07 13.70 -14.48
CA THR A 55 -21.67 13.34 -14.32
C THR A 55 -21.11 12.84 -15.65
N ALA A 56 -19.92 13.30 -16.03
CA ALA A 56 -19.16 12.74 -17.14
C ALA A 56 -18.20 11.68 -16.60
N ILE A 57 -18.27 10.47 -17.16
CA ILE A 57 -17.37 9.36 -16.88
C ILE A 57 -16.45 9.22 -18.10
N VAL A 58 -15.16 9.44 -17.93
CA VAL A 58 -14.18 9.44 -19.03
C VAL A 58 -13.11 8.40 -18.73
N VAL A 59 -12.68 7.66 -19.74
CA VAL A 59 -11.58 6.71 -19.63
C VAL A 59 -10.27 7.49 -19.71
N GLU A 60 -9.49 7.48 -18.63
CA GLU A 60 -8.18 8.11 -18.57
C GLU A 60 -7.10 7.02 -18.53
N ASN A 61 -6.24 6.98 -19.55
CA ASN A 61 -5.09 6.10 -19.57
C ASN A 61 -3.92 6.78 -18.85
N LYS A 62 -3.45 6.19 -17.75
CA LYS A 62 -2.26 6.63 -17.03
C LYS A 62 -1.21 5.55 -17.04
N ASP A 63 -0.03 5.90 -17.50
CA ASP A 63 1.14 5.06 -17.31
C ASP A 63 1.52 5.08 -15.83
N ARG A 64 1.66 3.90 -15.25
CA ARG A 64 2.14 3.72 -13.89
C ARG A 64 3.34 2.80 -13.90
N ALA A 65 4.44 3.28 -13.34
CA ALA A 65 5.58 2.43 -13.05
C ALA A 65 5.17 1.36 -12.03
N LEU A 66 5.33 0.08 -12.41
CA LEU A 66 5.18 -1.01 -11.47
C LEU A 66 6.38 -1.02 -10.52
N PRO A 67 6.16 -1.24 -9.21
CA PRO A 67 7.27 -1.38 -8.29
C PRO A 67 8.08 -2.62 -8.68
N LYS A 68 9.39 -2.46 -8.82
CA LYS A 68 10.32 -3.59 -9.00
C LYS A 68 10.31 -4.46 -7.75
N LYS A 69 10.57 -5.76 -7.92
CA LYS A 69 10.82 -6.62 -6.75
C LYS A 69 12.08 -6.14 -6.04
N LYS A 70 12.18 -6.43 -4.74
CA LYS A 70 13.35 -6.05 -3.94
C LYS A 70 14.65 -6.56 -4.56
N SER A 71 14.69 -7.83 -4.96
CA SER A 71 15.85 -8.45 -5.62
C SER A 71 16.23 -7.79 -6.95
N GLU A 72 15.24 -7.39 -7.75
CA GLU A 72 15.46 -6.71 -9.02
C GLU A 72 16.04 -5.31 -8.80
N SER A 73 15.45 -4.56 -7.85
CA SER A 73 15.94 -3.24 -7.45
C SER A 73 17.37 -3.29 -6.89
N GLU A 74 17.66 -4.28 -6.04
CA GLU A 74 19.00 -4.51 -5.48
C GLU A 74 20.03 -4.76 -6.57
N HIS A 75 19.74 -5.68 -7.49
CA HIS A 75 20.61 -5.99 -8.61
C HIS A 75 20.88 -4.75 -9.47
N ASP A 76 19.85 -3.97 -9.79
CA ASP A 76 19.98 -2.77 -10.61
C ASP A 76 20.83 -1.69 -9.92
N ILE A 77 20.66 -1.50 -8.60
CA ILE A 77 21.47 -0.53 -7.84
C ILE A 77 22.92 -0.97 -7.79
N ILE A 78 23.19 -2.25 -7.53
CA ILE A 78 24.55 -2.80 -7.52
C ILE A 78 25.21 -2.65 -8.89
N ARG A 79 24.45 -2.91 -9.97
CA ARG A 79 24.90 -2.71 -11.34
C ARG A 79 25.24 -1.24 -11.60
N VAL A 80 24.37 -0.30 -11.22
CA VAL A 80 24.64 1.14 -11.37
C VAL A 80 25.90 1.55 -10.60
N LEU A 81 26.08 1.08 -9.37
CA LEU A 81 27.30 1.35 -8.58
C LEU A 81 28.56 0.81 -9.28
N ARG A 82 28.50 -0.42 -9.82
CA ARG A 82 29.59 -1.01 -10.61
C ARG A 82 29.88 -0.20 -11.87
N ASP A 83 28.86 0.16 -12.63
CA ASP A 83 28.97 0.89 -13.89
C ASP A 83 29.56 2.31 -13.66
N ASN A 84 29.45 2.84 -12.44
CA ASN A 84 30.07 4.10 -12.01
C ASN A 84 31.46 3.92 -11.35
N GLY A 85 32.07 2.73 -11.46
CA GLY A 85 33.45 2.49 -11.01
C GLY A 85 33.62 2.33 -9.50
N VAL A 86 32.56 1.97 -8.76
CA VAL A 86 32.69 1.62 -7.34
C VAL A 86 33.37 0.26 -7.21
N ASP A 87 34.50 0.20 -6.49
CA ASP A 87 35.31 -1.03 -6.33
C ASP A 87 34.58 -2.16 -5.59
N ASP A 88 33.79 -1.82 -4.56
CA ASP A 88 32.93 -2.78 -3.84
C ASP A 88 31.46 -2.31 -3.80
N PRO A 89 30.71 -2.52 -4.90
CA PRO A 89 29.31 -2.12 -5.01
C PRO A 89 28.40 -2.76 -3.96
N LEU A 90 28.74 -3.97 -3.48
CA LEU A 90 27.93 -4.72 -2.51
C LEU A 90 28.06 -4.11 -1.11
N SER A 91 29.28 -3.79 -0.69
CA SER A 91 29.51 -3.12 0.59
C SER A 91 28.90 -1.72 0.60
N VAL A 92 29.11 -0.94 -0.47
CA VAL A 92 28.52 0.40 -0.59
C VAL A 92 26.99 0.34 -0.58
N PHE A 93 26.38 -0.63 -1.27
CA PHE A 93 24.93 -0.84 -1.20
C PHE A 93 24.43 -1.11 0.23
N LYS A 94 25.14 -1.94 1.00
CA LYS A 94 24.80 -2.20 2.42
C LYS A 94 24.90 -0.94 3.26
N GLN A 95 25.99 -0.18 3.11
CA GLN A 95 26.21 1.07 3.83
C GLN A 95 25.12 2.11 3.52
N ILE A 96 24.71 2.24 2.24
CA ILE A 96 23.59 3.11 1.84
C ILE A 96 22.30 2.70 2.55
N ASN A 97 22.00 1.39 2.63
CA ASN A 97 20.80 0.92 3.32
C ASN A 97 20.85 1.13 4.83
N GLU A 98 22.03 1.08 5.43
CA GLU A 98 22.23 1.39 6.84
C GLU A 98 22.07 2.89 7.11
N ALA A 99 22.67 3.75 6.29
CA ALA A 99 22.53 5.20 6.39
C ALA A 99 21.08 5.68 6.19
N LYS A 100 20.25 4.93 5.45
CA LYS A 100 18.81 5.18 5.31
C LYS A 100 18.01 4.87 6.58
N LYS A 101 18.54 4.08 7.51
CA LYS A 101 17.84 3.80 8.77
C LYS A 101 17.98 5.02 9.66
N GLY A 102 16.85 5.59 10.06
CA GLY A 102 16.81 6.64 11.08
C GLY A 102 17.19 6.09 12.47
N GLU A 103 17.20 6.98 13.45
CA GLU A 103 17.48 6.64 14.84
C GLU A 103 16.54 5.54 15.36
N ILE A 104 17.11 4.57 16.06
CA ILE A 104 16.34 3.50 16.71
C ILE A 104 15.73 4.10 17.97
N VAL A 105 14.43 4.38 17.91
CA VAL A 105 13.65 4.84 19.08
C VAL A 105 12.90 3.67 19.68
N GLU A 106 13.14 3.39 20.96
CA GLU A 106 12.37 2.40 21.71
C GLU A 106 10.90 2.83 21.80
N LYS A 107 9.99 1.99 21.30
CA LYS A 107 8.55 2.21 21.39
C LYS A 107 7.93 1.15 22.27
N GLN A 108 7.33 1.57 23.38
CA GLN A 108 6.48 0.70 24.18
C GLN A 108 5.15 0.47 23.46
N LYS A 109 4.69 -0.78 23.43
CA LYS A 109 3.42 -1.17 22.81
C LYS A 109 2.63 -2.07 23.74
N LEU A 110 1.35 -1.78 23.89
CA LEU A 110 0.41 -2.63 24.62
C LEU A 110 0.15 -3.93 23.85
N LYS A 111 0.26 -5.08 24.55
CA LYS A 111 -0.04 -6.41 24.00
C LYS A 111 -1.13 -7.06 24.83
N PHE A 112 -2.32 -7.23 24.24
CA PHE A 112 -3.43 -7.93 24.87
C PHE A 112 -3.22 -9.45 24.70
N LYS A 113 -3.08 -10.17 25.81
CA LYS A 113 -3.01 -11.64 25.85
C LYS A 113 -4.17 -12.15 26.67
N LYS A 114 -5.04 -12.98 26.08
CA LYS A 114 -6.07 -13.69 26.84
C LYS A 114 -5.37 -14.72 27.72
N LEU A 115 -5.58 -14.63 29.02
CA LEU A 115 -5.32 -15.72 29.94
C LEU A 115 -6.58 -16.59 29.90
N ILE A 116 -6.37 -17.90 29.73
CA ILE A 116 -7.43 -18.91 29.61
C ILE A 116 -8.40 -18.79 30.78
#